data_AF-A0A3C0KCJ7-F1
#
_entry.id   AF-A0A3C0KCJ7-F1
#
_cell.length_a   1.000
_cell.length_b   1.000
_cell.length_c   1.000
_cell.angle_alpha   90.00
_cell.angle_beta   90.00
_cell.angle_gamma   90.00
#
_symmetry.space_group_name_H-M   'P 1'
#
loop_
_entity.id
_entity.type
_entity.pdbx_description
1 polymer ?
#
loop_
_entity_poly.entity_id
_entity_poly.type
_entity_poly.pdbx_seq_one_letter_code
_entity_poly.pdbx_strand_id
1 'polypeptide(L)' 'MEKPRAVLFDAYGTLFDVYSVSLLAEQLFPGQGASLARLWRDKQIEYTRLVTTS' A
#
# COMPACT_ATOMS: atom_id res chain seq x y z
N MET A 1 9.94 -34.92 -6.24
CA MET A 1 10.03 -33.48 -5.93
C MET A 1 9.37 -33.30 -4.57
N GLU A 2 10.07 -32.69 -3.60
CA GLU A 2 9.50 -32.45 -2.27
C GLU A 2 8.44 -31.34 -2.34
N LYS A 3 7.33 -31.48 -1.61
CA LYS A 3 6.23 -30.51 -1.64
C LYS A 3 6.58 -29.27 -0.80
N PRO A 4 6.17 -28.06 -1.22
CA PRO A 4 6.31 -26.88 -0.37
C PRO A 4 5.58 -27.09 0.97
N ARG A 5 6.24 -26.76 2.08
CA ARG A 5 5.69 -26.92 3.44
C ARG A 5 5.01 -25.66 3.99
N ALA A 6 5.22 -24.52 3.35
CA ALA A 6 4.60 -23.25 3.70
C ALA A 6 4.46 -22.37 2.46
N VAL A 7 3.50 -21.44 2.51
CA VAL A 7 3.32 -20.38 1.53
C VAL A 7 3.25 -19.06 2.29
N LEU A 8 4.08 -18.10 1.91
CA LEU A 8 4.10 -16.77 2.51
C LEU A 8 3.52 -15.78 1.51
N PHE A 9 2.72 -14.86 2.02
CA PHE A 9 2.11 -13.78 1.25
C PHE A 9 2.58 -12.45 1.83
N ASP A 10 2.86 -11.51 0.94
CA ASP A 10 2.91 -10.10 1.34
C ASP A 10 1.51 -9.66 1.81
N ALA A 11 1.44 -8.64 2.64
CA ALA A 11 0.18 -8.14 3.18
C ALA A 11 -0.45 -7.12 2.22
N TYR A 12 0.21 -5.98 2.02
CA TYR A 12 -0.37 -4.79 1.40
C TYR A 12 -0.25 -4.83 -0.13
N GLY A 13 -1.36 -5.07 -0.82
CA GLY A 13 -1.41 -5.26 -2.27
C GLY A 13 -1.47 -6.73 -2.70
N THR A 14 -1.44 -7.66 -1.73
CA THR A 14 -1.65 -9.11 -1.97
C THR A 14 -2.84 -9.62 -1.16
N LEU A 15 -2.84 -9.45 0.17
CA LEU A 15 -3.98 -9.84 1.03
C LEU A 15 -4.94 -8.68 1.30
N PHE A 16 -4.42 -7.44 1.37
CA PHE A 16 -5.20 -6.24 1.66
C PHE A 16 -5.18 -5.25 0.49
N ASP A 17 -6.34 -4.67 0.18
CA ASP A 17 -6.47 -3.61 -0.83
C ASP A 17 -5.95 -2.27 -0.28
N VAL A 18 -4.87 -1.80 -0.88
CA VAL A 18 -4.19 -0.55 -0.51
C VAL A 18 -4.98 0.70 -0.87
N TYR A 19 -6.00 0.60 -1.73
CA TYR A 19 -6.84 1.73 -2.13
C TYR A 19 -8.12 1.87 -1.30
N SER A 20 -8.37 0.95 -0.35
CA SER A 20 -9.52 1.02 0.57
C SER A 20 -9.63 2.35 1.34
N VAL A 21 -8.51 3.04 1.56
CA VAL A 21 -8.45 4.37 2.19
C VAL A 21 -9.11 5.48 1.35
N SER A 22 -9.36 5.25 0.06
CA SER A 22 -9.97 6.25 -0.83
C SER A 22 -11.37 6.68 -0.37
N LEU A 23 -12.10 5.79 0.30
CA LEU A 23 -13.43 6.09 0.83
C LEU A 23 -13.36 7.18 1.91
N LEU A 24 -12.47 6.99 2.90
CA LEU A 24 -12.28 7.99 3.96
C LEU A 24 -11.69 9.28 3.40
N ALA A 25 -10.75 9.16 2.45
CA ALA A 25 -10.17 10.31 1.77
C ALA A 25 -11.25 11.13 1.04
N GLU A 26 -12.21 10.50 0.37
CA GLU A 26 -13.33 11.18 -0.30
C GLU A 26 -14.27 11.86 0.69
N GLN A 27 -14.53 11.23 1.84
CA GLN A 27 -15.36 11.84 2.91
C GLN A 27 -14.72 13.10 3.50
N LEU A 28 -13.38 13.10 3.63
CA LEU A 28 -12.63 14.24 4.18
C LEU A 28 -12.32 15.30 3.12
N PHE A 29 -12.11 14.88 1.87
CA PHE A 29 -11.70 15.72 0.74
C PHE A 29 -12.50 15.31 -0.52
N PRO A 30 -13.75 15.81 -0.67
CA PRO A 30 -14.60 15.45 -1.80
C PRO A 30 -13.94 15.75 -3.16
N GLY A 31 -14.06 14.80 -4.08
CA GLY A 31 -13.46 14.81 -5.42
C GLY A 31 -11.97 14.41 -5.45
N GLN A 32 -11.35 14.12 -4.31
CA GLN A 32 -9.90 13.86 -4.21
C GLN A 32 -9.56 12.50 -3.62
N GLY A 33 -10.53 11.65 -3.29
CA GLY A 33 -10.27 10.39 -2.61
C GLY A 33 -9.33 9.46 -3.37
N ALA A 34 -9.54 9.33 -4.68
CA ALA A 34 -8.73 8.46 -5.54
C ALA A 34 -7.31 9.00 -5.78
N SER A 35 -7.16 10.31 -6.02
CA SER A 35 -5.85 10.94 -6.24
C SER A 35 -5.01 10.89 -4.97
N LEU A 36 -5.62 11.15 -3.81
CA LEU A 36 -4.96 11.07 -2.51
C LEU A 36 -4.51 9.64 -2.19
N ALA A 37 -5.38 8.63 -2.36
CA ALA A 37 -5.02 7.24 -2.07
C ALA A 37 -3.85 6.74 -2.94
N ARG A 38 -3.81 7.14 -4.22
CA ARG A 38 -2.68 6.83 -5.11
C ARG A 38 -1.39 7.48 -4.61
N LEU A 39 -1.40 8.81 -4.42
CA LEU A 39 -0.22 9.54 -3.97
C LEU A 39 0.31 9.02 -2.63
N TRP A 40 -0.59 8.69 -1.70
CA TRP A 40 -0.22 8.10 -0.42
C TRP A 40 0.55 6.80 -0.64
N ARG A 41 -0.02 5.84 -1.38
CA ARG A 41 0.66 4.54 -1.58
C ARG A 41 2.03 4.70 -2.23
N ASP A 42 2.15 5.59 -3.21
CA ASP A 42 3.42 5.87 -3.88
C ASP A 42 4.46 6.40 -2.88
N LYS A 43 4.10 7.42 -2.09
CA LYS A 43 5.01 8.00 -1.09
C LYS A 43 5.33 7.05 0.06
N GLN A 44 4.37 6.23 0.48
CA GLN A 44 4.58 5.20 1.50
C GLN A 44 5.70 4.25 1.07
N ILE A 45 5.63 3.71 -0.15
CA ILE A 45 6.65 2.81 -0.68
C ILE A 45 7.99 3.54 -0.85
N GLU A 46 7.99 4.74 -1.42
CA GLU A 46 9.20 5.54 -1.59
C GLU A 46 9.93 5.74 -0.26
N TYR A 47 9.19 6.11 0.80
CA TYR A 47 9.77 6.38 2.11
C TYR A 47 10.32 5.11 2.77
N THR A 48 9.74 3.94 2.53
CA THR A 48 10.31 2.67 3.03
C THR A 48 11.67 2.31 2.42
N ARG A 49 12.01 2.91 1.27
CA ARG A 49 13.28 2.69 0.57
C ARG A 49 14.35 3.73 0.92
N LEU A 50 13.99 4.76 1.69
CA LEU A 50 14.97 5.73 2.15
C LEU A 50 15.94 5.04 3.09
N VAL A 51 17.22 5.09 2.75
CA VAL A 51 18.31 4.60 3.59
C VAL A 51 19.30 5.75 3.79
N THR A 52 19.74 5.93 5.03
CA THR A 52 20.79 6.90 5.36
C THR A 52 22.13 6.16 5.34
N THR A 53 22.93 6.38 4.30
CA THR A 53 24.35 6.01 4.32
C THR A 53 25.13 7.12 4.99
N SER A 54 25.63 6.85 6.20
CA SER A 54 26.59 7.69 6.93
C SER A 54 28.02 7.27 6.63
#